data_AF-A0A0P9EAN6-F1
#
_entry.id   AF-A0A0P9EAN6-F1
#
_cell.length_a   1.000
_cell.length_b   1.000
_cell.length_c   1.000
_cell.angle_alpha   90.00
_cell.angle_beta   90.00
_cell.angle_gamma   90.00
#
_symmetry.space_group_name_H-M   'P 1'
#
loop_
_entity.id
_entity.type
_entity.pdbx_description
1 polymer ?
#
loop_
_entity_poly.entity_id
_entity_poly.type
_entity_poly.pdbx_seq_one_letter_code
_entity_poly.pdbx_strand_id
1 'polypeptide(L)'
;MRLAVCAFTLTRIKTSQEQLMRIIMRKLVEEKAGNLSFDQFVQETVLGKIASDIYNEVKKIAPVRHVGIRKSKLTYQPTVAA
;
A
#
# COMPACT_ATOMS: atom_id res chain seq x y z
N MET A 1 6.16 -0.49 11.39
CA MET A 1 5.93 0.75 10.61
C MET A 1 4.46 0.79 10.21
N ARG A 2 3.81 1.94 10.29
CA ARG A 2 2.41 2.14 9.88
C ARG A 2 2.39 2.85 8.53
N LEU A 3 1.73 2.26 7.54
CA LEU A 3 1.54 2.83 6.21
C LEU A 3 0.09 3.26 6.04
N ALA A 4 -0.14 4.45 5.49
CA ALA A 4 -1.44 4.91 5.03
C ALA A 4 -1.45 4.92 3.50
N VAL A 5 -2.19 3.98 2.92
CA VAL A 5 -2.41 3.88 1.47
C VAL A 5 -3.73 4.58 1.13
N CYS A 6 -3.75 5.31 0.02
CA CYS A 6 -4.94 5.95 -0.52
C CYS A 6 -5.18 5.49 -1.95
N ALA A 7 -6.45 5.30 -2.30
CA ALA A 7 -6.90 4.99 -3.64
C ALA A 7 -8.13 5.84 -3.98
N PHE A 8 -8.13 6.42 -5.17
CA PHE A 8 -9.23 7.23 -5.69
C PHE A 8 -9.81 6.54 -6.92
N THR A 9 -11.11 6.27 -6.91
CA THR A 9 -11.82 5.69 -8.06
C THR A 9 -12.28 6.77 -9.04
N LEU A 10 -12.45 6.38 -10.30
CA LEU A 10 -12.99 7.27 -11.34
C LEU A 10 -14.51 7.41 -11.23
N THR A 11 -15.19 6.35 -10.80
CA THR A 11 -16.64 6.29 -10.67
C THR A 11 -17.05 5.91 -9.25
N ARG A 12 -18.34 6.10 -8.93
CA ARG A 12 -18.92 5.64 -7.68
C ARG A 12 -18.91 4.11 -7.64
N ILE A 13 -18.29 3.55 -6.61
CA ILE A 13 -18.22 2.10 -6.38
C ILE A 13 -19.19 1.65 -5.30
N LYS A 14 -19.50 0.34 -5.27
CA LYS A 14 -20.31 -0.28 -4.21
C LYS A 14 -19.47 -0.44 -2.93
N THR A 15 -20.12 -0.41 -1.78
CA THR A 15 -19.47 -0.61 -0.47
C THR A 15 -18.78 -1.97 -0.35
N SER A 16 -19.33 -3.02 -0.97
CA SER A 16 -18.70 -4.36 -1.00
C SER A 16 -17.38 -4.36 -1.78
N GLN A 17 -17.32 -3.64 -2.91
CA GLN A 17 -16.11 -3.50 -3.69
C GLN A 17 -15.05 -2.68 -2.93
N GLU A 18 -15.48 -1.64 -2.24
CA GLU A 18 -14.59 -0.84 -1.38
C GLU A 18 -13.94 -1.69 -0.28
N GLN A 19 -14.74 -2.51 0.43
CA GLN A 19 -14.23 -3.41 1.46
C GLN A 19 -13.24 -4.43 0.88
N LEU A 20 -13.58 -5.01 -0.28
CA LEU A 20 -12.73 -5.99 -0.95
C LEU A 20 -11.38 -5.37 -1.38
N MET A 21 -11.40 -4.15 -1.93
CA MET A 21 -10.18 -3.41 -2.25
C MET A 21 -9.31 -3.16 -1.02
N ARG A 22 -9.90 -2.76 0.11
CA ARG A 22 -9.16 -2.54 1.36
C ARG A 22 -8.48 -3.81 1.87
N ILE A 23 -9.13 -4.96 1.75
CA ILE A 23 -8.57 -6.26 2.14
C ILE A 23 -7.37 -6.61 1.26
N ILE A 24 -7.50 -6.43 -0.06
CA ILE A 24 -6.43 -6.72 -1.02
C ILE A 24 -5.22 -5.79 -0.81
N MET A 25 -5.46 -4.49 -0.64
CA MET A 25 -4.41 -3.51 -0.34
C MET A 25 -3.64 -3.91 0.92
N ARG A 26 -4.35 -4.30 1.98
CA ARG A 26 -3.74 -4.75 3.22
C ARG A 26 -2.88 -5.99 3.02
N LYS A 27 -3.42 -7.01 2.34
CA LYS A 27 -2.72 -8.27 2.08
C LYS A 27 -1.41 -8.04 1.30
N LEU A 28 -1.46 -7.24 0.24
CA LEU A 28 -0.29 -6.90 -0.59
C LEU A 28 0.80 -6.18 0.22
N VAL A 29 0.41 -5.22 1.06
CA VAL A 29 1.36 -4.49 1.90
C VAL A 29 1.98 -5.42 2.96
N GLU A 30 1.19 -6.29 3.57
CA GLU A 30 1.69 -7.28 4.55
C GLU A 30 2.65 -8.28 3.90
N GLU A 31 2.35 -8.77 2.70
CA GLU A 31 3.20 -9.69 1.94
C GLU A 31 4.55 -9.04 1.57
N LYS A 32 4.52 -7.81 1.03
CA LYS A 32 5.75 -7.07 0.70
C LYS A 32 6.58 -6.74 1.94
N ALA A 33 5.92 -6.37 3.04
CA ALA A 33 6.59 -6.09 4.30
C ALA A 33 7.23 -7.35 4.94
N GLY A 34 6.67 -8.53 4.70
CA GLY A 34 7.22 -9.80 5.18
C GLY A 34 8.37 -10.34 4.33
N ASN A 35 8.36 -10.06 3.02
CA ASN A 35 9.37 -10.59 2.09
C ASN A 35 10.64 -9.74 1.98
N LEU A 36 10.57 -8.44 2.25
CA LEU A 36 11.65 -7.49 2.00
C LEU A 36 12.35 -7.07 3.30
N SER A 37 13.64 -6.74 3.20
CA SER A 37 14.35 -6.07 4.29
C SER A 37 13.81 -4.64 4.49
N PHE A 38 14.00 -4.06 5.68
CA PHE A 38 13.47 -2.74 5.99
C PHE A 38 13.96 -1.65 5.02
N ASP A 39 15.23 -1.69 4.65
CA ASP A 39 15.83 -0.73 3.72
C ASP A 39 15.22 -0.82 2.32
N GLN A 40 15.10 -2.04 1.79
CA GLN A 40 14.46 -2.30 0.50
C GLN A 40 12.99 -1.89 0.51
N PHE A 41 12.27 -2.22 1.58
CA PHE A 41 10.87 -1.85 1.73
C PHE A 41 10.67 -0.33 1.71
N VAL A 42 11.52 0.43 2.42
CA VAL A 42 11.47 1.89 2.41
C VAL A 42 11.78 2.43 1.02
N GLN A 43 12.78 1.89 0.33
CA GLN A 43 13.12 2.30 -1.02
C GLN A 43 11.97 2.06 -2.01
N GLU A 44 11.36 0.88 -1.99
CA GLU A 44 10.21 0.56 -2.86
C GLU A 44 8.97 1.39 -2.55
N THR A 45 8.76 1.71 -1.27
CA THR A 45 7.70 2.60 -0.80
C THR A 45 7.89 4.01 -1.38
N VAL A 46 9.11 4.54 -1.32
CA VAL A 46 9.43 5.90 -1.81
C VAL A 46 9.38 5.98 -3.33
N LEU A 47 9.89 4.95 -4.02
CA LEU A 47 9.85 4.86 -5.48
C LEU A 47 8.44 4.61 -6.03
N GLY A 48 7.48 4.23 -5.18
CA GLY A 48 6.09 3.98 -5.57
C GLY A 48 5.85 2.63 -6.23
N LYS A 49 6.80 1.69 -6.21
CA LYS A 49 6.63 0.33 -6.76
C LYS A 49 5.47 -0.41 -6.10
N ILE A 50 5.37 -0.30 -4.78
CA ILE A 50 4.26 -0.88 -4.00
C ILE A 50 2.92 -0.28 -4.45
N ALA A 51 2.87 1.01 -4.76
CA ALA A 51 1.64 1.65 -5.23
C ALA A 51 1.24 1.16 -6.63
N SER A 52 2.23 0.91 -7.51
CA SER A 52 2.00 0.33 -8.84
C SER A 52 1.47 -1.11 -8.78
N ASP A 53 2.03 -1.93 -7.88
CA ASP A 53 1.56 -3.31 -7.68
C ASP A 53 0.10 -3.33 -7.20
N ILE A 54 -0.21 -2.47 -6.21
CA ILE A 54 -1.59 -2.30 -5.72
C ILE A 54 -2.51 -1.80 -6.84
N TYR A 55 -2.06 -0.86 -7.67
CA TYR A 55 -2.86 -0.35 -8.79
C TYR A 55 -3.28 -1.47 -9.75
N ASN A 56 -2.36 -2.36 -10.10
CA ASN A 56 -2.62 -3.46 -11.04
C ASN A 56 -3.64 -4.46 -10.50
N GLU A 57 -3.59 -4.80 -9.21
CA GLU A 57 -4.58 -5.69 -8.60
C GLU A 57 -5.95 -5.00 -8.43
N VAL A 58 -5.97 -3.74 -7.99
CA VAL A 58 -7.21 -3.00 -7.72
C VAL A 58 -7.96 -2.66 -9.00
N LYS A 59 -7.25 -2.40 -10.10
CA LYS A 59 -7.84 -2.11 -11.42
C LYS A 59 -8.72 -3.25 -11.95
N LYS A 60 -8.47 -4.51 -11.56
CA LYS A 60 -9.29 -5.67 -11.94
C LYS A 60 -10.70 -5.60 -11.35
N ILE A 61 -10.89 -4.90 -10.23
CA ILE A 61 -12.17 -4.81 -9.52
C ILE A 61 -12.95 -3.58 -9.96
N ALA A 62 -12.29 -2.41 -10.02
CA ALA A 62 -12.92 -1.17 -10.46
C ALA A 62 -11.90 -0.17 -11.03
N PRO A 63 -12.35 0.79 -11.86
CA PRO A 63 -11.48 1.79 -12.44
C PRO A 63 -10.96 2.78 -11.38
N VAL A 64 -9.65 2.78 -11.16
CA VAL A 64 -8.92 3.68 -10.24
C VAL A 64 -8.18 4.77 -10.99
N ARG A 65 -8.28 6.02 -10.48
CA ARG A 65 -7.60 7.22 -10.97
C ARG A 65 -6.19 7.35 -10.41
N HIS A 66 -6.04 7.13 -9.10
CA HIS A 66 -4.77 7.29 -8.41
C HIS A 66 -4.69 6.32 -7.24
N VAL A 67 -3.54 5.69 -7.07
CA VAL A 67 -3.18 4.89 -5.90
C VAL A 67 -1.82 5.39 -5.44
N GLY A 68 -1.69 5.64 -4.14
CA GLY A 68 -0.47 6.21 -3.58
C GLY A 68 -0.36 6.00 -2.08
N ILE A 69 0.85 6.19 -1.58
CA ILE A 69 1.16 6.09 -0.15
C ILE A 69 1.12 7.51 0.40
N ARG A 70 0.11 7.82 1.23
CA ARG A 70 -0.11 9.16 1.76
C ARG A 70 0.78 9.47 2.95
N LYS A 71 1.06 8.48 3.80
CA LYS A 71 1.88 8.66 5.01
C LYS A 71 2.56 7.37 5.40
N SER A 72 3.84 7.46 5.71
CA SER A 72 4.58 6.46 6.47
C SER A 72 4.83 6.98 7.88
N LYS A 73 4.66 6.12 8.90
CA LYS A 73 4.99 6.42 10.29
C LYS A 73 5.83 5.27 10.85
N LEU A 74 7.03 5.57 11.30
CA LEU A 74 7.83 4.61 12.04
C LEU A 74 7.21 4.42 13.44
N THR A 75 6.91 3.18 13.82
CA THR A 75 6.26 2.86 15.10
C THR A 75 7.28 2.48 16.16
N TYR A 76 8.35 1.81 15.73
CA TYR A 76 9.45 1.38 16.55
C TYR A 76 10.71 1.54 15.71
N GLN A 77 11.67 2.28 16.24
CA GLN A 77 13.02 2.32 15.69
C GLN A 77 13.82 1.33 16.54
N PRO A 78 14.42 0.28 15.96
CA PRO A 78 15.40 -0.48 16.72
C PRO A 78 16.52 0.50 17.10
N THR A 79 16.86 0.54 18.38
CA THR A 79 18.04 1.26 18.88
C THR A 79 19.26 0.56 18.30
N VAL A 80 19.66 0.95 17.09
CA VAL A 80 21.00 0.65 16.60
C VAL A 80 21.90 1.52 17.47
N ALA A 81 22.61 0.85 18.39
CA ALA A 81 23.66 1.45 19.18
C ALA A 81 24.63 2.15 18.20
N ALA A 82 24.69 3.47 18.31
CA ALA A 82 25.78 4.29 17.80
C ALA A 82 26.66 4.65 19.00
#